data_AF-A0A6N7VLB1-F1
#
_entry.id   AF-A0A6N7VLB1-F1
#
_cell.length_a   1.000
_cell.length_b   1.000
_cell.length_c   1.000
_cell.angle_alpha   90.00
_cell.angle_beta   90.00
_cell.angle_gamma   90.00
#
_symmetry.space_group_name_H-M   'P 1'
#
loop_
_entity.id
_entity.type
_entity.pdbx_description
1 polymer ?
#
loop_
_entity_poly.entity_id
_entity_poly.type
_entity_poly.pdbx_seq_one_letter_code
_entity_poly.pdbx_strand_id
1 'polypeptide(L)' 'MHPLLCHTCYLGFDQFECTDCDNWNIIPHSCHSRFCNACGVKYAKQLAAKATSFCLDCPHRHMVLRQEKGLIK' A
#
# COMPACT_ATOMS: atom_id res chain seq x y z
N MET A 1 -3.19 -14.78 -9.07
CA MET A 1 -2.90 -13.78 -8.01
C MET A 1 -1.56 -14.14 -7.39
N HIS A 2 -0.45 -13.56 -7.88
CA HIS A 2 0.90 -13.92 -7.43
C HIS A 2 1.56 -12.77 -6.64
N PRO A 3 1.29 -12.66 -5.33
CA PRO A 3 1.77 -11.55 -4.50
C PRO A 3 3.30 -11.49 -4.37
N LEU A 4 4.00 -12.60 -4.62
CA LEU A 4 5.47 -12.72 -4.52
C LEU A 4 6.21 -12.13 -5.72
N LEU A 5 5.54 -11.89 -6.84
CA LEU A 5 6.14 -11.46 -8.12
C LEU A 5 5.90 -9.96 -8.41
N CYS A 6 5.43 -9.20 -7.42
CA CYS A 6 5.21 -7.77 -7.58
C CYS A 6 6.53 -7.01 -7.74
N HIS A 7 6.59 -6.04 -8.66
CA HIS A 7 7.81 -5.31 -9.02
C HIS A 7 8.92 -6.18 -9.63
N THR A 8 8.55 -7.31 -10.23
CA THR A 8 9.49 -8.15 -10.98
C THR A 8 9.15 -8.10 -12.47
N CYS A 9 10.15 -8.31 -13.32
CA CYS A 9 9.96 -8.34 -14.78
C CYS A 9 9.02 -9.47 -15.25
N TYR A 10 8.71 -10.45 -14.39
CA TYR A 10 7.77 -11.53 -14.68
C TYR A 10 6.32 -11.06 -14.86
N LEU A 11 5.97 -9.88 -14.31
CA LEU A 11 4.63 -9.31 -14.45
C LEU A 11 4.49 -8.36 -15.66
N GLY A 12 5.59 -8.12 -16.38
CA GLY A 12 5.71 -7.05 -17.38
C GLY A 12 6.50 -5.86 -16.84
N PHE A 13 7.21 -5.18 -17.73
CA PHE A 13 7.98 -3.97 -17.44
C PHE A 13 7.94 -3.02 -18.63
N ASP A 14 7.94 -1.73 -18.35
CA ASP A 14 8.13 -0.69 -19.37
C ASP A 14 9.61 -0.31 -19.40
N GLN A 15 10.19 -0.26 -20.59
CA GLN A 15 11.55 0.22 -20.81
C GLN A 15 11.49 1.61 -21.44
N PHE A 16 12.18 2.56 -20.82
CA PHE A 16 12.32 3.92 -21.31
C PHE A 16 13.79 4.17 -21.67
N GLU A 17 14.02 4.69 -22.87
CA GLU A 17 15.33 5.07 -23.36
C GLU A 17 15.35 6.58 -23.64
N CYS A 18 16.35 7.27 -23.08
CA CYS A 18 16.60 8.69 -23.34
C CYS A 18 17.49 8.83 -24.58
N THR A 19 16.99 9.42 -25.65
CA THR A 19 17.76 9.63 -26.90
C THR A 19 18.84 10.72 -26.80
N ASP A 20 18.82 11.53 -25.74
CA ASP A 20 19.76 12.64 -25.54
C ASP A 20 20.92 12.27 -24.58
N CYS A 21 20.69 11.28 -23.71
CA CYS A 21 21.53 11.01 -22.55
C CYS A 21 21.92 9.53 -22.36
N ASP A 22 21.56 8.65 -23.31
CA ASP A 22 21.86 7.21 -23.31
C ASP A 22 21.47 6.47 -22.00
N ASN A 23 20.57 7.08 -21.23
CA ASN A 23 20.10 6.53 -19.98
C ASN A 23 18.88 5.63 -20.24
N TRP A 24 18.94 4.40 -19.74
CA TRP A 24 17.85 3.43 -19.85
C TRP A 24 17.26 3.16 -18.46
N ASN A 25 15.94 3.16 -18.38
CA ASN A 25 15.22 2.88 -17.14
C ASN A 25 14.19 1.78 -17.37
N ILE A 26 14.17 0.78 -16.50
CA ILE A 26 13.22 -0.33 -16.53
C ILE A 26 12.28 -0.18 -15.34
N ILE A 27 10.99 -0.02 -15.62
CA ILE A 27 9.95 0.16 -14.61
C ILE A 27 9.06 -1.09 -14.61
N PRO A 28 9.23 -2.00 -13.64
CA PRO A 28 8.40 -3.20 -13.54
C PRO A 28 7.00 -2.86 -13.03
N HIS A 29 6.00 -3.57 -13.56
CA HIS A 29 4.61 -3.35 -13.20
C HIS A 29 4.27 -3.80 -11.78
N SER A 30 3.29 -3.13 -11.19
CA SER A 30 2.78 -3.43 -9.85
C SER A 30 1.52 -4.28 -9.94
N CYS A 31 1.40 -5.31 -9.10
CA CYS A 31 0.25 -6.23 -9.14
C CYS A 31 -1.07 -5.64 -8.61
N HIS A 32 -1.03 -4.45 -8.02
CA HIS A 32 -2.18 -3.67 -7.48
C HIS A 32 -3.14 -4.47 -6.54
N SER A 33 -2.73 -5.63 -6.05
CA SER A 33 -3.54 -6.49 -5.18
C SER A 33 -3.38 -6.10 -3.71
N ARG A 34 -4.49 -6.16 -2.96
CA ARG A 34 -4.51 -5.92 -1.51
C ARG A 34 -3.76 -6.99 -0.71
N PHE A 35 -3.65 -8.21 -1.24
CA PHE A 35 -2.93 -9.33 -0.59
C PHE A 35 -1.43 -9.33 -0.88
N CYS A 36 -0.94 -8.41 -1.71
CA CYS A 36 0.49 -8.25 -1.94
C CYS A 36 1.14 -7.50 -0.78
N ASN A 37 2.25 -8.03 -0.27
CA ASN A 37 3.01 -7.37 0.80
C ASN A 37 3.56 -6.01 0.37
N ALA A 38 3.90 -5.81 -0.92
CA ALA A 38 4.38 -4.52 -1.42
C ALA A 38 3.22 -3.53 -1.66
N CYS A 39 2.25 -3.90 -2.51
CA CYS A 39 1.15 -2.99 -2.89
C CYS A 39 0.16 -2.78 -1.73
N GLY A 40 -0.17 -3.83 -0.99
CA GLY A 40 -1.11 -3.78 0.13
C GLY A 40 -0.61 -2.89 1.26
N VAL A 41 0.69 -2.97 1.60
CA VAL A 41 1.29 -2.11 2.63
C VAL A 41 1.31 -0.65 2.18
N LYS A 42 1.64 -0.36 0.92
CA LYS A 42 1.55 1.00 0.36
C LYS A 42 0.13 1.55 0.50
N TYR A 43 -0.86 0.76 0.10
CA TYR A 43 -2.28 1.15 0.19
C TYR A 43 -2.72 1.38 1.65
N ALA A 44 -2.34 0.49 2.56
CA ALA A 44 -2.65 0.65 3.99
C ALA A 44 -2.05 1.93 4.58
N LYS A 45 -0.80 2.27 4.23
CA LYS A 45 -0.16 3.52 4.63
C LYS A 45 -0.87 4.76 4.08
N GLN A 46 -1.27 4.73 2.80
CA GLN A 46 -2.04 5.82 2.20
C GLN A 46 -3.39 6.00 2.87
N LEU A 47 -4.06 4.90 3.21
CA LEU A 47 -5.34 4.93 3.92
C LEU A 47 -5.18 5.51 5.33
N ALA A 48 -4.12 5.12 6.06
CA ALA A 48 -3.79 5.66 7.37
C ALA A 48 -3.51 7.17 7.30
N ALA A 49 -2.67 7.61 6.35
CA ALA A 49 -2.38 9.04 6.15
C ALA A 49 -3.64 9.84 5.82
N LYS A 50 -4.54 9.28 5.00
CA LYS A 50 -5.83 9.89 4.70
C LYS A 50 -6.71 9.98 5.95
N ALA A 51 -6.78 8.92 6.76
CA ALA A 51 -7.52 8.95 8.02
C ALA A 51 -6.96 10.03 8.97
N THR A 52 -5.63 10.11 9.12
CA THR A 52 -4.96 11.14 9.93
C THR A 52 -5.24 12.55 9.42
N SER A 53 -5.37 12.77 8.11
CA SER A 53 -5.67 14.10 7.56
C SER A 53 -7.05 14.66 7.97
N PHE A 54 -7.99 13.79 8.36
CA PHE A 54 -9.28 14.21 8.93
C PHE A 54 -9.21 14.48 10.44
N CYS A 55 -8.14 14.07 11.09
CA CYS A 55 -7.96 14.26 12.52
C CYS A 55 -7.41 15.66 12.82
N LEU A 56 -7.87 16.26 13.92
CA LEU A 56 -7.35 17.53 14.42
C LEU A 56 -5.94 17.34 14.98
N ASP A 57 -5.06 18.33 14.86
CA ASP A 57 -3.73 18.33 15.49
C ASP A 57 -3.85 18.52 17.01
N CYS A 58 -4.31 17.48 17.71
CA CYS A 58 -4.47 17.48 19.15
C CYS A 58 -4.15 16.08 19.70
N PRO A 59 -3.73 15.98 20.98
CA PRO A 59 -3.43 14.69 21.57
C PRO A 59 -4.66 13.78 21.57
N HIS A 60 -4.66 12.78 20.70
CA HIS A 60 -5.73 11.80 20.59
C HIS A 60 -5.60 10.73 21.68
N ARG A 61 -6.70 10.47 22.40
CA ARG A 61 -6.80 9.31 23.28
C ARG A 61 -7.33 8.12 22.48
N HIS A 62 -6.53 7.07 22.39
CA HIS A 62 -6.99 5.79 21.85
C HIS A 62 -7.94 5.13 22.85
N MET A 63 -9.24 5.13 22.55
CA MET A 63 -10.26 4.44 23.35
C MET A 63 -10.46 3.04 22.80
N VAL A 64 -10.07 2.02 23.57
CA VAL A 64 -10.35 0.62 23.25
C VAL A 64 -11.68 0.24 23.91
N LEU A 65 -12.74 0.11 23.11
CA LEU A 65 -14.01 -0.41 23.60
C LEU A 65 -13.87 -1.92 23.84
N ARG A 66 -13.75 -2.33 25.11
CA ARG A 66 -13.83 -3.75 25.48
C ARG A 66 -15.30 -4.14 25.51
N GLN A 67 -15.73 -5.04 24.63
CA GLN A 67 -17.02 -5.68 24.81
C GLN A 67 -16.93 -6.71 25.94
N GLU A 68 -17.81 -6.59 26.92
CA GLU A 68 -18.06 -7.65 27.88
C GLU A 68 -18.75 -8.83 27.18
N LYS A 69 -18.16 -10.01 27.30
CA LYS A 69 -18.77 -11.25 26.81
C LYS A 69 -19.97 -11.59 27.70
N GLY A 70 -21.13 -11.03 27.41
CA GLY A 70 -22.31 -11.37 28.20
C GLY A 70 -23.57 -10.60 27.86
N LEU A 71 -24.16 -10.82 26.67
CA LEU A 71 -25.61 -10.96 26.53
C LEU A 71 -26.01 -11.40 25.10
N ILE A 72 -25.72 -12.65 24.76
CA ILE A 72 -26.63 -13.43 23.91
C ILE A 72 -27.37 -14.31 24.90
N LYS A 73 -28.55 -13.84 25.35
CA LYS A 73 -29.53 -14.67 26.04
C LYS A 73 -30.27 -15.49 24.99
#